data_AF-A0A8C1DM95-F1
#
_entry.id   AF-A0A8C1DM95-F1
#
_cell.length_a   1.000
_cell.length_b   1.000
_cell.length_c   1.000
_cell.angle_alpha   90.00
_cell.angle_beta   90.00
_cell.angle_gamma   90.00
#
_symmetry.space_group_name_H-M   'P 1'
#
loop_
_entity.id
_entity.type
_entity.pdbx_description
1 polymer ?
#
loop_
_entity_poly.entity_id
_entity_poly.type
_entity_poly.pdbx_seq_one_letter_code
_entity_poly.pdbx_strand_id
1 'polypeptide(L)'
;MGTPGSGRKRAPIKDRFSAEDEALSSIARELDEKCDKQFTDTYSRPSSRCTTPALSAAALASLGGSSSRRGSGDAGSIIMDAEASISELKDIYDLKDQIQDVEGRYMQGLKELKDSLSEVEEKYKKAMVSNAQLDNEKANLIYQVDTLKDVIEEMEEQMSELHRETGEKSKELERQKHTCSVLQHKLEEMKEGIRQRDELIEKHRLVIIPEDMPNGDISHESPTSGITVVTQEAAQVLESAGDGPLDVRLRKLADEKDELLSQIRKLKMQLEEERQKHLKIDSVYTEGERMENGSDLHFIEMQRDANRQISEYKFKLSKAEQEMATMEQNVNRLEGQVSRYKSASDNAEKVEDELKAEKRKLQRELRTALDKIEEMEMTNNHLVKRLEKMKANRNALLSQQ
;
A
#
# COMPACT_ATOMS: atom_id res chain seq x y z
N MET A 1 -7.77 -23.34 58.69
CA MET A 1 -8.51 -24.41 57.96
C MET A 1 -9.73 -23.77 57.31
N GLY A 2 -9.70 -23.65 55.97
CA GLY A 2 -10.86 -23.55 55.06
C GLY A 2 -11.73 -22.27 55.07
N THR A 3 -11.53 -21.38 54.09
CA THR A 3 -12.54 -20.40 53.63
C THR A 3 -13.45 -21.03 52.56
N PRO A 4 -14.76 -20.71 52.49
CA PRO A 4 -15.64 -21.24 51.46
C PRO A 4 -15.60 -20.37 50.19
N GLY A 5 -15.34 -21.01 49.05
CA GLY A 5 -15.28 -20.39 47.73
C GLY A 5 -16.67 -20.09 47.14
N SER A 6 -16.78 -18.90 46.53
CA SER A 6 -17.94 -18.47 45.75
C SER A 6 -17.91 -19.05 44.34
N GLY A 7 -18.86 -19.93 44.01
CA GLY A 7 -19.00 -20.55 42.70
C GLY A 7 -19.77 -19.67 41.72
N ARG A 8 -19.08 -19.16 40.67
CA ARG A 8 -19.72 -18.60 39.48
C ARG A 8 -20.05 -19.73 38.48
N LYS A 9 -21.34 -19.88 38.15
CA LYS A 9 -21.84 -20.76 37.09
C LYS A 9 -21.33 -20.28 35.72
N ARG A 10 -20.73 -21.18 34.92
CA ARG A 10 -20.41 -20.95 33.50
C ARG A 10 -21.66 -21.17 32.65
N ALA A 11 -21.95 -20.22 31.75
CA ALA A 11 -22.93 -20.38 30.67
C ALA A 11 -22.40 -21.34 29.59
N PRO A 12 -23.27 -22.07 28.86
CA PRO A 12 -22.84 -23.05 27.86
C PRO A 12 -22.25 -22.33 26.64
N ILE A 13 -21.10 -22.84 26.18
CA ILE A 13 -20.44 -22.41 24.94
C ILE A 13 -21.33 -22.88 23.79
N LYS A 14 -21.92 -21.94 23.05
CA LYS A 14 -22.64 -22.23 21.81
C LYS A 14 -21.60 -22.46 20.73
N ASP A 15 -21.64 -23.65 20.12
CA ASP A 15 -20.68 -24.14 19.14
C ASP A 15 -20.46 -23.15 17.98
N ARG A 16 -19.30 -22.50 17.98
CA ARG A 16 -18.84 -21.67 16.85
C ARG A 16 -18.50 -22.50 15.61
N PHE A 17 -18.27 -23.79 15.77
CA PHE A 17 -17.95 -24.71 14.68
C PHE A 17 -19.11 -24.89 13.69
N SER A 18 -20.38 -24.80 14.13
CA SER A 18 -21.52 -25.05 13.24
C SER A 18 -21.73 -23.95 12.19
N ALA A 19 -21.40 -22.70 12.51
CA ALA A 19 -21.58 -21.59 11.57
C ALA A 19 -20.48 -21.54 10.51
N GLU A 20 -19.27 -21.99 10.87
CA GLU A 20 -18.15 -22.12 9.94
C GLU A 20 -18.37 -23.30 8.98
N ASP A 21 -18.87 -24.44 9.46
CA ASP A 21 -19.23 -25.58 8.61
C ASP A 21 -20.37 -25.25 7.62
N GLU A 22 -21.36 -24.48 8.06
CA GLU A 22 -22.48 -24.06 7.20
C GLU A 22 -22.02 -23.05 6.13
N ALA A 23 -21.06 -22.19 6.45
CA ALA A 23 -20.43 -21.28 5.49
C ALA A 23 -19.57 -22.04 4.46
N LEU A 24 -18.78 -23.01 4.91
CA LEU A 24 -17.97 -23.85 4.02
C LEU A 24 -18.84 -24.70 3.08
N SER A 25 -19.95 -25.25 3.60
CA SER A 25 -20.90 -26.00 2.77
C SER A 25 -21.64 -25.12 1.75
N SER A 26 -21.88 -23.84 2.07
CA SER A 26 -22.45 -22.87 1.11
C SER A 26 -21.45 -22.49 0.02
N ILE A 27 -20.17 -22.32 0.37
CA ILE A 27 -19.09 -22.02 -0.60
C ILE A 27 -18.88 -23.20 -1.56
N ALA A 28 -18.85 -24.43 -1.05
CA ALA A 28 -18.71 -25.62 -1.89
C ALA A 28 -19.85 -25.74 -2.91
N ARG A 29 -21.10 -25.49 -2.48
CA ARG A 29 -22.28 -25.54 -3.36
C ARG A 29 -22.28 -24.44 -4.43
N GLU A 30 -21.76 -23.26 -4.10
CA GLU A 30 -21.64 -22.14 -5.04
C GLU A 30 -20.50 -22.37 -6.07
N LEU A 31 -19.45 -23.10 -5.68
CA LEU A 31 -18.37 -23.49 -6.60
C LEU A 31 -18.81 -24.57 -7.58
N ASP A 32 -19.57 -25.57 -7.12
CA ASP A 32 -20.14 -26.60 -8.00
C ASP A 32 -21.12 -26.00 -9.03
N GLU A 33 -21.98 -25.06 -8.61
CA GLU A 33 -22.87 -24.34 -9.54
C GLU A 33 -22.14 -23.42 -10.53
N LYS A 34 -20.95 -22.94 -10.20
CA LYS A 34 -20.11 -22.14 -11.12
C LYS A 34 -19.35 -23.02 -12.11
N CYS A 35 -18.95 -24.23 -11.70
CA CYS A 35 -18.24 -25.17 -12.57
C CYS A 35 -19.16 -25.74 -13.67
N ASP A 36 -20.40 -26.11 -13.32
CA ASP A 36 -21.38 -26.64 -14.29
C ASP A 36 -21.77 -25.60 -15.36
N LYS A 37 -21.81 -24.30 -15.01
CA LYS A 37 -22.15 -23.21 -15.94
C LYS A 37 -21.02 -22.90 -16.93
N GLN A 38 -19.76 -23.07 -16.53
CA GLN A 38 -18.61 -22.88 -17.44
C GLN A 38 -18.53 -23.95 -18.52
N PHE A 39 -19.04 -25.17 -18.28
CA PHE A 39 -18.97 -26.27 -19.23
C PHE A 39 -20.01 -26.18 -20.37
N THR A 40 -21.13 -25.49 -20.14
CA THR A 40 -22.20 -25.34 -21.15
C THR A 40 -21.97 -24.21 -22.14
N ASP A 41 -21.25 -23.15 -21.75
CA ASP A 41 -21.11 -21.93 -22.58
C ASP A 41 -19.97 -21.99 -23.61
N THR A 42 -19.03 -22.94 -23.51
CA THR A 42 -17.86 -22.98 -24.41
C THR A 42 -18.14 -23.52 -25.82
N TYR A 43 -19.33 -24.05 -26.09
CA TYR A 43 -19.67 -24.71 -27.37
C TYR A 43 -20.62 -23.93 -28.31
N SER A 44 -20.73 -22.60 -28.18
CA SER A 44 -21.46 -21.78 -29.16
C SER A 44 -20.52 -20.98 -30.07
N ARG A 45 -20.42 -21.43 -31.32
CA ARG A 45 -19.59 -20.91 -32.42
C ARG A 45 -20.07 -19.52 -32.91
N PRO A 46 -19.20 -18.53 -33.17
CA PRO A 46 -19.62 -17.26 -33.74
C PRO A 46 -19.75 -17.32 -35.27
N SER A 47 -20.82 -16.70 -35.78
CA SER A 47 -21.20 -16.58 -37.19
C SER A 47 -20.63 -15.29 -37.79
N SER A 48 -19.55 -15.38 -38.56
CA SER A 48 -18.99 -14.24 -39.30
C SER A 48 -19.82 -13.91 -40.54
N ARG A 49 -20.30 -12.66 -40.62
CA ARG A 49 -20.90 -12.06 -41.83
C ARG A 49 -19.80 -11.38 -42.65
N CYS A 50 -19.60 -11.81 -43.88
CA CYS A 50 -18.88 -11.04 -44.89
C CYS A 50 -19.86 -10.72 -46.04
N THR A 51 -20.02 -9.43 -46.33
CA THR A 51 -20.84 -8.89 -47.41
C THR A 51 -19.98 -8.67 -48.65
N THR A 52 -20.35 -9.28 -49.78
CA THR A 52 -20.06 -8.78 -51.13
C THR A 52 -21.24 -9.09 -52.08
N PRO A 53 -21.45 -8.28 -53.13
CA PRO A 53 -22.64 -8.31 -53.96
C PRO A 53 -22.46 -9.25 -55.16
N ALA A 54 -23.44 -10.13 -55.41
CA ALA A 54 -23.50 -10.96 -56.61
C ALA A 54 -24.57 -10.42 -57.56
N LEU A 55 -24.11 -9.93 -58.71
CA LEU A 55 -24.88 -9.87 -59.95
C LEU A 55 -25.23 -11.29 -60.37
N SER A 56 -26.46 -11.54 -60.82
CA SER A 56 -26.73 -12.58 -61.80
C SER A 56 -28.03 -12.36 -62.56
N ALA A 57 -27.90 -12.63 -63.86
CA ALA A 57 -28.91 -12.70 -64.88
C ALA A 57 -29.92 -13.84 -64.62
N ALA A 58 -31.16 -13.61 -65.02
CA ALA A 58 -32.10 -14.66 -65.35
C ALA A 58 -32.77 -14.27 -66.66
N ALA A 59 -32.38 -14.97 -67.72
CA ALA A 59 -33.12 -15.03 -68.97
C ALA A 59 -34.25 -16.07 -68.86
N LEU A 60 -35.24 -15.90 -69.74
CA LEU A 60 -36.22 -16.89 -70.24
C LEU A 60 -37.57 -17.01 -69.51
N ALA A 61 -38.54 -16.28 -70.06
CA ALA A 61 -39.96 -16.63 -70.22
C ALA A 61 -40.56 -15.57 -71.17
N SER A 62 -41.51 -15.79 -72.07
CA SER A 62 -42.14 -16.95 -72.69
C SER A 62 -42.90 -16.34 -73.88
N LEU A 63 -42.84 -16.95 -75.06
CA LEU A 63 -43.61 -16.53 -76.23
C LEU A 63 -45.11 -16.66 -75.94
N GLY A 64 -45.87 -15.60 -76.23
CA GLY A 64 -47.33 -15.56 -76.20
C GLY A 64 -47.85 -14.98 -77.51
N GLY A 65 -48.53 -15.82 -78.29
CA GLY A 65 -49.02 -15.50 -79.62
C GLY A 65 -50.18 -14.51 -79.65
N SER A 66 -50.37 -13.91 -80.83
CA SER A 66 -51.64 -13.32 -81.23
C SER A 66 -51.88 -13.59 -82.71
N SER A 67 -53.07 -14.12 -82.94
CA SER A 67 -53.65 -14.60 -84.19
C SER A 67 -54.41 -13.47 -84.91
N SER A 68 -54.39 -13.46 -86.26
CA SER A 68 -55.60 -13.47 -87.12
C SER A 68 -55.49 -12.72 -88.47
N ARG A 69 -55.64 -13.50 -89.58
CA ARG A 69 -56.39 -13.30 -90.88
C ARG A 69 -56.05 -12.08 -91.79
N ARG A 70 -56.11 -12.10 -93.14
CA ARG A 70 -56.52 -13.03 -94.24
C ARG A 70 -56.08 -12.44 -95.60
N GLY A 71 -55.99 -13.27 -96.66
CA GLY A 71 -56.06 -12.89 -98.10
C GLY A 71 -55.06 -13.69 -98.95
N SER A 72 -55.43 -14.75 -99.69
CA SER A 72 -56.20 -14.87 -100.96
C SER A 72 -55.37 -14.62 -102.22
N GLY A 73 -55.23 -15.64 -103.08
CA GLY A 73 -54.70 -15.52 -104.45
C GLY A 73 -54.18 -16.85 -105.00
N ASP A 74 -54.86 -17.36 -106.02
CA ASP A 74 -54.74 -18.69 -106.64
C ASP A 74 -53.74 -18.70 -107.82
N ALA A 75 -53.44 -19.91 -108.32
CA ALA A 75 -52.86 -20.28 -109.63
C ALA A 75 -51.37 -20.73 -109.71
N GLY A 76 -51.17 -21.96 -110.21
CA GLY A 76 -49.96 -22.34 -110.95
C GLY A 76 -49.24 -23.63 -110.51
N SER A 77 -49.87 -24.79 -110.68
CA SER A 77 -49.21 -26.10 -110.55
C SER A 77 -48.35 -26.40 -111.79
N ILE A 78 -47.19 -27.05 -111.58
CA ILE A 78 -46.34 -27.81 -112.55
C ILE A 78 -44.89 -27.26 -112.80
N ILE A 79 -44.41 -26.21 -112.11
CA ILE A 79 -42.96 -25.82 -112.06
C ILE A 79 -42.42 -25.69 -110.61
N MET A 80 -43.12 -26.20 -109.61
CA MET A 80 -42.83 -25.92 -108.19
C MET A 80 -41.92 -26.93 -107.47
N ASP A 81 -41.65 -28.10 -108.06
CA ASP A 81 -41.03 -29.22 -107.31
C ASP A 81 -39.50 -29.10 -107.18
N ALA A 82 -38.84 -28.51 -108.18
CA ALA A 82 -37.39 -28.29 -108.17
C ALA A 82 -36.97 -27.07 -107.34
N GLU A 83 -37.74 -25.97 -107.36
CA GLU A 83 -37.47 -24.79 -106.54
C GLU A 83 -37.81 -25.01 -105.06
N ALA A 84 -38.86 -25.79 -104.76
CA ALA A 84 -39.15 -26.24 -103.40
C ALA A 84 -38.02 -27.10 -102.82
N SER A 85 -37.52 -28.08 -103.58
CA SER A 85 -36.39 -28.92 -103.16
C SER A 85 -35.09 -28.12 -102.93
N ILE A 86 -34.84 -27.06 -103.70
CA ILE A 86 -33.69 -26.16 -103.52
C ILE A 86 -33.88 -25.23 -102.32
N SER A 87 -35.12 -24.79 -102.05
CA SER A 87 -35.44 -24.01 -100.85
C SER A 87 -35.27 -24.84 -99.59
N GLU A 88 -35.79 -26.07 -99.57
CA GLU A 88 -35.64 -27.00 -98.46
C GLU A 88 -34.17 -27.34 -98.17
N LEU A 89 -33.34 -27.47 -99.21
CA LEU A 89 -31.90 -27.69 -99.04
C LEU A 89 -31.20 -26.49 -98.38
N LYS A 90 -31.60 -25.25 -98.71
CA LYS A 90 -31.07 -24.04 -98.03
C LYS A 90 -31.52 -23.98 -96.58
N ASP A 91 -32.79 -24.27 -96.30
CA ASP A 91 -33.31 -24.32 -94.93
C ASP A 91 -32.58 -25.37 -94.08
N ILE A 92 -32.18 -26.51 -94.66
CA ILE A 92 -31.38 -27.54 -93.98
C ILE A 92 -29.98 -27.00 -93.62
N TYR A 93 -29.32 -26.24 -94.50
CA TYR A 93 -28.03 -25.64 -94.19
C TYR A 93 -28.14 -24.53 -93.14
N ASP A 94 -29.17 -23.68 -93.22
CA ASP A 94 -29.42 -22.64 -92.22
C ASP A 94 -29.75 -23.25 -90.84
N LEU A 95 -30.52 -24.35 -90.81
CA LEU A 95 -30.81 -25.07 -89.58
C LEU A 95 -29.55 -25.74 -89.01
N LYS A 96 -28.68 -26.27 -89.87
CA LYS A 96 -27.38 -26.83 -89.46
C LYS A 96 -26.49 -25.77 -88.82
N ASP A 97 -26.41 -24.58 -89.40
CA ASP A 97 -25.62 -23.47 -88.84
C ASP A 97 -26.20 -23.00 -87.50
N GLN A 98 -27.53 -22.91 -87.38
CA GLN A 98 -28.19 -22.62 -86.10
C GLN A 98 -27.90 -23.68 -85.02
N ILE A 99 -27.88 -24.96 -85.40
CA ILE A 99 -27.51 -26.05 -84.48
C ILE A 99 -26.06 -25.87 -84.03
N GLN A 100 -25.13 -25.59 -84.94
CA GLN A 100 -23.72 -25.34 -84.58
C GLN A 100 -23.56 -24.13 -83.65
N ASP A 101 -24.31 -23.05 -83.87
CA ASP A 101 -24.31 -21.88 -82.99
C ASP A 101 -24.89 -22.18 -81.60
N VAL A 102 -25.92 -23.02 -81.52
CA VAL A 102 -26.49 -23.48 -80.25
C VAL A 102 -25.51 -24.41 -79.52
N GLU A 103 -24.90 -25.36 -80.23
CA GLU A 103 -23.85 -26.24 -79.70
C GLU A 103 -22.64 -25.45 -79.21
N GLY A 104 -22.21 -24.43 -79.98
CA GLY A 104 -21.13 -23.53 -79.60
C GLY A 104 -21.42 -22.76 -78.31
N ARG A 105 -22.62 -22.18 -78.19
CA ARG A 105 -23.07 -21.51 -76.95
C ARG A 105 -23.19 -22.47 -75.77
N TYR A 106 -23.70 -23.68 -76.00
CA TYR A 106 -23.80 -24.72 -74.96
C TYR A 106 -22.41 -25.12 -74.46
N MET A 107 -21.48 -25.40 -75.37
CA MET A 107 -20.10 -25.75 -75.03
C MET A 107 -19.36 -24.62 -74.31
N GLN A 108 -19.61 -23.36 -74.71
CA GLN A 108 -19.07 -22.20 -74.01
C GLN A 108 -19.64 -22.07 -72.58
N GLY A 109 -20.97 -22.18 -72.41
CA GLY A 109 -21.60 -22.13 -71.09
C GLY A 109 -21.13 -23.26 -70.16
N LEU A 110 -20.91 -24.46 -70.72
CA LEU A 110 -20.37 -25.60 -69.97
C LEU A 110 -18.91 -25.36 -69.54
N LYS A 111 -18.10 -24.71 -70.37
CA LYS A 111 -16.73 -24.31 -70.03
C LYS A 111 -16.73 -23.26 -68.90
N GLU A 112 -17.54 -22.21 -69.03
CA GLU A 112 -17.67 -21.15 -68.00
C GLU A 112 -18.15 -21.73 -66.66
N LEU A 113 -19.11 -22.65 -66.68
CA LEU A 113 -19.58 -23.32 -65.46
C LEU A 113 -18.47 -24.16 -64.82
N LYS A 114 -17.65 -24.85 -65.61
CA LYS A 114 -16.52 -25.64 -65.12
C LYS A 114 -15.42 -24.76 -64.52
N ASP A 115 -15.11 -23.65 -65.18
CA ASP A 115 -14.11 -22.68 -64.69
C ASP A 115 -14.61 -22.02 -63.39
N SER A 116 -15.89 -21.65 -63.33
CA SER A 116 -16.52 -21.11 -62.12
C SER A 116 -16.53 -22.12 -60.96
N LEU A 117 -16.82 -23.39 -61.24
CA LEU A 117 -16.74 -24.47 -60.25
C LEU A 117 -15.32 -24.58 -59.69
N SER A 118 -14.31 -24.61 -60.56
CA SER A 118 -12.90 -24.67 -60.16
C SER A 118 -12.50 -23.47 -59.29
N GLU A 119 -12.95 -22.26 -59.63
CA GLU A 119 -12.66 -21.05 -58.86
C GLU A 119 -13.29 -21.12 -57.45
N VAL A 120 -14.52 -21.60 -57.34
CA VAL A 120 -15.20 -21.77 -56.04
C VAL A 120 -14.52 -22.85 -55.20
N GLU A 121 -14.10 -23.96 -55.80
CA GLU A 121 -13.36 -25.02 -55.12
C GLU A 121 -12.01 -24.53 -54.57
N GLU A 122 -11.28 -23.70 -55.31
CA GLU A 122 -10.04 -23.10 -54.83
C GLU A 122 -10.29 -22.11 -53.69
N LYS A 123 -11.32 -21.26 -53.79
CA LYS A 123 -11.71 -20.35 -52.71
C LYS A 123 -12.09 -21.12 -51.44
N TYR A 124 -12.81 -22.23 -51.58
CA TYR A 124 -13.17 -23.10 -50.46
C TYR A 124 -11.92 -23.70 -49.79
N LYS A 125 -10.98 -24.23 -50.57
CA LYS A 125 -9.71 -24.77 -50.03
C LYS A 125 -8.91 -23.71 -49.28
N LYS A 126 -8.79 -22.49 -49.83
CA LYS A 126 -8.12 -21.36 -49.16
C LYS A 126 -8.80 -20.98 -47.85
N ALA A 127 -10.13 -20.89 -47.84
CA ALA A 127 -10.91 -20.60 -46.64
C ALA A 127 -10.75 -21.69 -45.57
N MET A 128 -10.67 -22.96 -45.98
CA MET A 128 -10.47 -24.09 -45.06
C MET A 128 -9.10 -24.01 -44.35
N VAL A 129 -8.03 -23.73 -45.09
CA VAL A 129 -6.68 -23.56 -44.51
C VAL A 129 -6.63 -22.35 -43.58
N SER A 130 -7.21 -21.22 -43.99
CA SER A 130 -7.28 -20.02 -43.16
C SER A 130 -8.07 -20.27 -41.87
N ASN A 131 -9.19 -21.00 -41.94
CA ASN A 131 -9.98 -21.31 -40.76
C ASN A 131 -9.20 -22.22 -39.78
N ALA A 132 -8.48 -23.22 -40.28
CA ALA A 132 -7.62 -24.06 -39.44
C ALA A 132 -6.46 -23.27 -38.79
N GLN A 133 -5.90 -22.27 -39.48
CA GLN A 133 -4.91 -21.35 -38.90
C GLN A 133 -5.52 -20.51 -37.78
N LEU A 134 -6.70 -19.93 -38.00
CA LEU A 134 -7.42 -19.15 -37.00
C LEU A 134 -7.80 -19.99 -35.77
N ASP A 135 -8.15 -21.27 -35.95
CA ASP A 135 -8.44 -22.17 -34.82
C ASP A 135 -7.18 -22.41 -33.97
N ASN A 136 -6.00 -22.56 -34.58
CA ASN A 136 -4.74 -22.68 -33.85
C ASN A 136 -4.37 -21.37 -33.13
N GLU A 137 -4.52 -20.22 -33.78
CA GLU A 137 -4.30 -18.92 -33.15
C GLU A 137 -5.25 -18.69 -31.98
N LYS A 138 -6.52 -19.06 -32.12
CA LYS A 138 -7.51 -19.00 -31.05
C LYS A 138 -7.09 -19.88 -29.87
N ALA A 139 -6.65 -21.11 -30.11
CA ALA A 139 -6.18 -22.01 -29.05
C ALA A 139 -4.95 -21.43 -28.32
N ASN A 140 -4.00 -20.88 -29.06
CA ASN A 140 -2.82 -20.22 -28.49
C ASN A 140 -3.18 -18.99 -27.65
N LEU A 141 -4.11 -18.16 -28.12
CA LEU A 141 -4.58 -16.98 -27.39
C LEU A 141 -5.33 -17.37 -26.12
N ILE A 142 -6.15 -18.42 -26.15
CA ILE A 142 -6.82 -18.94 -24.95
C ILE A 142 -5.78 -19.35 -23.90
N TYR A 143 -4.78 -20.14 -24.29
CA TYR A 143 -3.70 -20.54 -23.39
C TYR A 143 -2.95 -19.35 -22.78
N GLN A 144 -2.64 -18.33 -23.59
CA GLN A 144 -1.99 -17.11 -23.11
C GLN A 144 -2.88 -16.35 -22.12
N VAL A 145 -4.17 -16.22 -22.41
CA VAL A 145 -5.13 -15.57 -21.51
C VAL A 145 -5.20 -16.30 -20.17
N ASP A 146 -5.25 -17.62 -20.17
CA ASP A 146 -5.33 -18.39 -18.93
C ASP A 146 -4.03 -18.27 -18.11
N THR A 147 -2.86 -18.36 -18.76
CA THR A 147 -1.58 -18.11 -18.10
C THR A 147 -1.51 -16.70 -17.49
N LEU A 148 -2.03 -15.69 -18.18
CA LEU A 148 -2.05 -14.31 -17.68
C LEU A 148 -3.03 -14.14 -16.52
N LYS A 149 -4.14 -14.88 -16.47
CA LYS A 149 -5.04 -14.88 -15.31
C LYS A 149 -4.34 -15.43 -14.08
N ASP A 150 -3.62 -16.54 -14.20
CA ASP A 150 -2.86 -17.14 -13.10
C ASP A 150 -1.84 -16.12 -12.53
N VAL A 151 -1.10 -15.43 -13.41
CA VAL A 151 -0.15 -14.38 -13.00
C VAL A 151 -0.85 -13.21 -12.31
N ILE A 152 -2.04 -12.80 -12.79
CA ILE A 152 -2.82 -11.73 -12.14
C ILE A 152 -3.28 -12.17 -10.75
N GLU A 153 -3.77 -13.40 -10.59
CA GLU A 153 -4.20 -13.95 -9.29
C GLU A 153 -3.03 -13.99 -8.29
N GLU A 154 -1.85 -14.46 -8.72
CA GLU A 154 -0.63 -14.44 -7.89
C GLU A 154 -0.24 -13.02 -7.47
N MET A 155 -0.31 -12.05 -8.39
CA MET A 155 -0.01 -10.65 -8.08
C MET A 155 -1.03 -10.04 -7.11
N GLU A 156 -2.31 -10.37 -7.23
CA GLU A 156 -3.36 -9.92 -6.32
C GLU A 156 -3.18 -10.48 -4.89
N GLU A 157 -2.73 -11.74 -4.78
CA GLU A 157 -2.39 -12.35 -3.50
C GLU A 157 -1.16 -11.67 -2.86
N GLN A 158 -0.08 -11.48 -3.62
CA GLN A 158 1.11 -10.76 -3.16
C GLN A 158 0.80 -9.33 -2.71
N MET A 159 -0.05 -8.62 -3.45
CA MET A 159 -0.50 -7.29 -3.03
C MET A 159 -1.28 -7.37 -1.71
N SER A 160 -2.19 -8.33 -1.55
CA SER A 160 -2.97 -8.50 -0.33
C SER A 160 -2.08 -8.80 0.89
N GLU A 161 -1.04 -9.62 0.72
CA GLU A 161 -0.05 -9.90 1.76
C GLU A 161 0.75 -8.65 2.15
N LEU A 162 1.24 -7.88 1.17
CA LEU A 162 1.99 -6.65 1.43
C LEU A 162 1.14 -5.60 2.17
N HIS A 163 -0.16 -5.49 1.83
CA HIS A 163 -1.08 -4.62 2.56
C HIS A 163 -1.25 -5.06 4.01
N ARG A 164 -1.41 -6.38 4.26
CA ARG A 164 -1.48 -6.93 5.62
C ARG A 164 -0.22 -6.64 6.42
N GLU A 165 0.96 -6.91 5.86
CA GLU A 165 2.25 -6.65 6.52
C GLU A 165 2.45 -5.16 6.83
N THR A 166 2.06 -4.28 5.91
CA THR A 166 2.16 -2.83 6.13
C THR A 166 1.26 -2.38 7.27
N GLY A 167 0.04 -2.94 7.36
CA GLY A 167 -0.87 -2.72 8.47
C GLY A 167 -0.31 -3.20 9.81
N GLU A 168 0.37 -4.34 9.84
CA GLU A 168 1.05 -4.87 11.04
C GLU A 168 2.24 -4.01 11.46
N LYS A 169 3.11 -3.64 10.52
CA LYS A 169 4.26 -2.74 10.78
C LYS A 169 3.80 -1.37 11.28
N SER A 170 2.69 -0.84 10.75
CA SER A 170 2.09 0.40 11.24
C SER A 170 1.60 0.29 12.69
N LYS A 171 0.91 -0.81 13.05
CA LYS A 171 0.48 -1.05 14.43
C LYS A 171 1.66 -1.20 15.39
N GLU A 172 2.72 -1.90 14.99
CA GLU A 172 3.93 -2.04 15.81
C GLU A 172 4.64 -0.69 15.99
N LEU A 173 4.72 0.14 14.95
CA LEU A 173 5.25 1.50 15.04
C LEU A 173 4.48 2.33 16.09
N GLU A 174 3.16 2.27 16.11
CA GLU A 174 2.35 2.98 17.11
C GLU A 174 2.57 2.45 18.54
N ARG A 175 2.74 1.13 18.72
CA ARG A 175 3.15 0.57 20.02
C ARG A 175 4.52 1.08 20.47
N GLN A 176 5.49 1.15 19.55
CA GLN A 176 6.84 1.64 19.85
C GLN A 176 6.82 3.13 20.19
N LYS A 177 6.07 3.96 19.44
CA LYS A 177 5.88 5.38 19.78
C LYS A 177 5.30 5.57 21.18
N HIS A 178 4.28 4.80 21.53
CA HIS A 178 3.69 4.84 22.88
C HIS A 178 4.74 4.48 23.95
N THR A 179 5.51 3.42 23.72
CA THR A 179 6.58 2.99 24.64
C THR A 179 7.66 4.07 24.81
N CYS A 180 8.11 4.67 23.70
CA CYS A 180 9.06 5.78 23.74
C CYS A 180 8.52 6.98 24.53
N SER A 181 7.25 7.33 24.34
CA SER A 181 6.61 8.42 25.08
C SER A 181 6.59 8.16 26.59
N VAL A 182 6.26 6.93 27.01
CA VAL A 182 6.31 6.53 28.43
C VAL A 182 7.73 6.61 29.00
N LEU A 183 8.73 6.16 28.24
CA LEU A 183 10.14 6.22 28.66
C LEU A 183 10.65 7.66 28.74
N GLN A 184 10.24 8.54 27.83
CA GLN A 184 10.55 9.97 27.88
C GLN A 184 10.00 10.62 29.15
N HIS A 185 8.75 10.33 29.51
CA HIS A 185 8.15 10.83 30.74
C HIS A 185 8.94 10.39 31.98
N LYS A 186 9.29 9.09 32.07
CA LYS A 186 10.10 8.55 33.18
C LYS A 186 11.48 9.19 33.25
N LEU A 187 12.09 9.44 32.10
CA LEU A 187 13.39 10.12 32.04
C LEU A 187 13.29 11.55 32.56
N GLU A 188 12.22 12.27 32.23
CA GLU A 188 11.99 13.62 32.74
C GLU A 188 11.70 13.64 34.25
N GLU A 189 10.89 12.70 34.74
CA GLU A 189 10.66 12.51 36.19
C GLU A 189 11.98 12.26 36.94
N MET A 190 12.83 11.38 36.41
CA MET A 190 14.13 11.11 37.03
C MET A 190 15.03 12.34 36.99
N LYS A 191 15.12 13.05 35.86
CA LYS A 191 15.90 14.30 35.76
C LYS A 191 15.43 15.35 36.76
N GLU A 192 14.12 15.49 36.93
CA GLU A 192 13.55 16.40 37.91
C GLU A 192 13.92 15.99 39.34
N GLY A 193 13.87 14.70 39.66
CA GLY A 193 14.36 14.18 40.94
C GLY A 193 15.85 14.46 41.19
N ILE A 194 16.69 14.42 40.15
CA ILE A 194 18.10 14.83 40.25
C ILE A 194 18.20 16.34 40.53
N ARG A 195 17.48 17.18 39.76
CA ARG A 195 17.48 18.64 39.98
C ARG A 195 17.09 19.01 41.40
N GLN A 196 16.01 18.43 41.91
CA GLN A 196 15.53 18.70 43.27
C GLN A 196 16.57 18.30 44.33
N ARG A 197 17.26 17.16 44.12
CA ARG A 197 18.35 16.73 44.99
C ARG A 197 19.53 17.70 44.94
N ASP A 198 19.94 18.13 43.75
CA ASP A 198 21.07 19.05 43.57
C ASP A 198 20.75 20.44 44.15
N GLU A 199 19.51 20.93 43.98
CA GLU A 199 19.03 22.17 44.61
C GLU A 199 19.05 22.07 46.15
N LEU A 200 18.65 20.92 46.71
CA LEU A 200 18.73 20.69 48.16
C LEU A 200 20.18 20.68 48.66
N ILE A 201 21.10 20.06 47.91
CA ILE A 201 22.54 20.05 48.22
C ILE A 201 23.09 21.47 48.22
N GLU A 202 22.77 22.27 47.20
CA GLU A 202 23.22 23.66 47.08
C GLU A 202 22.64 24.55 48.19
N LYS A 203 21.31 24.48 48.42
CA LYS A 203 20.61 25.29 49.42
C LYS A 203 21.12 25.06 50.84
N HIS A 204 21.43 23.81 51.18
CA HIS A 204 21.92 23.44 52.52
C HIS A 204 23.44 23.39 52.60
N ARG A 205 24.16 23.73 51.51
CA ARG A 205 25.62 23.66 51.39
C ARG A 205 26.16 22.34 51.93
N LEU A 206 25.57 21.24 51.47
CA LEU A 206 25.95 19.91 51.90
C LEU A 206 27.29 19.52 51.27
N VAL A 207 28.19 18.99 52.09
CA VAL A 207 29.51 18.52 51.70
C VAL A 207 29.68 17.08 52.12
N ILE A 208 30.29 16.31 51.22
CA ILE A 208 30.65 14.92 51.45
C ILE A 208 31.97 14.91 52.21
N ILE A 209 31.98 14.24 53.36
CA ILE A 209 33.22 13.92 54.07
C ILE A 209 33.60 12.49 53.68
N PRO A 210 34.71 12.28 52.97
CA PRO A 210 35.25 10.94 52.75
C PRO A 210 35.61 10.34 54.10
N GLU A 211 35.07 9.17 54.43
CA GLU A 211 35.71 8.32 55.43
C GLU A 211 36.79 7.50 54.72
N ASP A 212 38.01 7.51 55.27
CA ASP A 212 39.16 6.83 54.69
C ASP A 212 38.82 5.37 54.35
N MET A 213 38.99 4.99 53.09
CA MET A 213 38.91 3.60 52.67
C MET A 213 40.08 2.83 53.28
N PRO A 214 39.85 1.77 54.10
CA PRO A 214 40.90 0.81 54.36
C PRO A 214 41.16 0.05 53.07
N ASN A 215 42.30 0.33 52.45
CA ASN A 215 42.80 -0.43 51.32
C ASN A 215 42.99 -1.89 51.72
N GLY A 216 42.14 -2.76 51.16
CA GLY A 216 42.39 -4.19 50.99
C GLY A 216 42.31 -5.04 52.26
N ASP A 217 41.13 -5.60 52.54
CA ASP A 217 40.88 -7.04 52.65
C ASP A 217 39.41 -7.26 53.01
N ILE A 218 38.69 -8.02 52.19
CA ILE A 218 37.27 -8.32 52.40
C ILE A 218 37.21 -9.48 53.39
N SER A 219 37.16 -9.15 54.68
CA SER A 219 36.73 -10.08 55.72
C SER A 219 35.45 -9.57 56.36
N HIS A 220 34.50 -10.49 56.46
CA HIS A 220 33.11 -10.35 56.87
C HIS A 220 32.88 -9.55 58.18
N GLU A 221 31.74 -8.85 58.19
CA GLU A 221 31.05 -8.24 59.34
C GLU A 221 31.64 -6.94 59.94
N SER A 222 31.24 -5.78 59.39
CA SER A 222 31.03 -4.54 60.16
C SER A 222 30.21 -3.53 59.36
N PRO A 223 29.42 -2.64 60.01
CA PRO A 223 28.25 -2.01 59.43
C PRO A 223 28.63 -0.91 58.43
N THR A 224 27.95 -0.90 57.28
CA THR A 224 27.74 0.25 56.40
C THR A 224 28.77 1.38 56.51
N SER A 225 29.92 1.25 55.83
CA SER A 225 30.74 2.42 55.45
C SER A 225 29.87 3.33 54.57
N GLY A 226 29.27 4.33 55.20
CA GLY A 226 28.36 5.27 54.58
C GLY A 226 29.08 6.56 54.24
N ILE A 227 28.90 7.03 53.01
CA ILE A 227 29.26 8.40 52.62
C ILE A 227 28.50 9.34 53.56
N THR A 228 29.20 10.05 54.43
CA THR A 228 28.56 10.97 55.38
C THR A 228 28.40 12.34 54.71
N VAL A 229 27.15 12.81 54.65
CA VAL A 229 26.79 14.12 54.12
C VAL A 229 26.46 15.05 55.28
N VAL A 230 27.18 16.15 55.42
CA VAL A 230 26.97 17.16 56.46
C VAL A 230 26.95 18.56 55.87
N THR A 231 26.45 19.55 56.60
CA THR A 231 26.55 20.96 56.16
C THR A 231 28.01 21.43 56.17
N GLN A 232 28.32 22.43 55.34
CA GLN A 232 29.65 23.07 55.30
C GLN A 232 30.15 23.50 56.69
N GLU A 233 29.25 24.05 57.51
CA GLU A 233 29.58 24.49 58.87
C GLU A 233 29.96 23.30 59.77
N ALA A 234 29.19 22.21 59.70
CA ALA A 234 29.50 21.00 60.45
C ALA A 234 30.81 20.34 59.97
N ALA A 235 31.09 20.39 58.67
CA ALA A 235 32.35 19.89 58.12
C ALA A 235 33.57 20.65 58.65
N GLN A 236 33.52 21.98 58.71
CA GLN A 236 34.60 22.80 59.29
C GLN A 236 34.84 22.49 60.77
N VAL A 237 33.77 22.32 61.55
CA VAL A 237 33.90 21.95 62.97
C VAL A 237 34.52 20.56 63.12
N LEU A 238 34.13 19.60 62.28
CA LEU A 238 34.72 18.25 62.29
C LEU A 238 36.18 18.23 61.86
N GLU A 239 36.61 19.11 60.96
CA GLU A 239 38.01 19.25 60.55
C GLU A 239 38.90 19.74 61.70
N SER A 240 38.36 20.64 62.54
CA SER A 240 39.08 21.12 63.74
C SER A 240 39.30 20.02 64.81
N ALA A 241 38.50 18.96 64.80
CA ALA A 241 38.64 17.80 65.70
C ALA A 241 39.78 16.83 65.31
N GLY A 242 40.46 17.11 64.19
CA GLY A 242 41.55 16.30 63.63
C GLY A 242 41.08 15.02 62.94
N ASP A 243 42.03 14.16 62.55
CA ASP A 243 41.75 12.95 61.78
C ASP A 243 41.07 11.83 62.60
N GLY A 244 40.28 11.01 61.90
CA GLY A 244 39.62 9.81 62.41
C GLY A 244 38.18 9.62 61.92
N PRO A 245 37.57 8.46 62.20
CA PRO A 245 36.17 8.19 61.90
C PRO A 245 35.24 9.28 62.46
N LEU A 246 34.09 9.50 61.84
CA LEU A 246 33.14 10.53 62.29
C LEU A 246 32.83 10.43 63.80
N ASP A 247 32.60 9.22 64.29
CA ASP A 247 32.30 8.96 65.71
C ASP A 247 33.45 9.36 66.66
N VAL A 248 34.69 9.25 66.21
CA VAL A 248 35.88 9.63 66.99
C VAL A 248 36.02 11.16 67.03
N ARG A 249 35.81 11.83 65.90
CA ARG A 249 35.84 13.30 65.81
C ARG A 249 34.74 13.95 66.64
N LEU A 250 33.52 13.41 66.56
CA LEU A 250 32.39 13.86 67.39
C LEU A 250 32.67 13.69 68.89
N ARG A 251 33.32 12.58 69.29
CA ARG A 251 33.68 12.34 70.69
C ARG A 251 34.72 13.35 71.19
N LYS A 252 35.77 13.61 70.42
CA LYS A 252 36.79 14.63 70.76
C LYS A 252 36.17 16.01 70.99
N LEU A 253 35.28 16.45 70.09
CA LEU A 253 34.56 17.72 70.25
C LEU A 253 33.65 17.76 71.49
N ALA A 254 33.03 16.63 71.83
CA ALA A 254 32.23 16.52 73.05
C ALA A 254 33.10 16.64 74.30
N ASP A 255 34.27 15.97 74.31
CA ASP A 255 35.23 16.04 75.41
C ASP A 255 35.81 17.46 75.57
N GLU A 256 36.18 18.12 74.48
CA GLU A 256 36.64 19.53 74.47
C GLU A 256 35.56 20.49 74.98
N LYS A 257 34.30 20.27 74.59
CA LYS A 257 33.17 21.05 75.09
C LYS A 257 33.02 20.87 76.60
N ASP A 258 33.13 19.66 77.12
CA ASP A 258 33.00 19.38 78.55
C ASP A 258 34.15 19.99 79.37
N GLU A 259 35.36 20.00 78.81
CA GLU A 259 36.54 20.69 79.38
C GLU A 259 36.35 22.21 79.39
N LEU A 260 35.95 22.81 78.26
CA LEU A 260 35.64 24.24 78.18
C LEU A 260 34.49 24.65 79.13
N LEU A 261 33.46 23.82 79.28
CA LEU A 261 32.39 24.05 80.25
C LEU A 261 32.91 24.02 81.70
N SER A 262 33.90 23.18 81.98
CA SER A 262 34.56 23.12 83.29
C SER A 262 35.43 24.36 83.53
N GLN A 263 36.15 24.83 82.51
CA GLN A 263 36.88 26.09 82.54
C GLN A 263 35.97 27.31 82.69
N ILE A 264 34.84 27.38 81.97
CA ILE A 264 33.84 28.44 82.13
C ILE A 264 33.27 28.43 83.54
N ARG A 265 32.99 27.27 84.13
CA ARG A 265 32.55 27.18 85.53
C ARG A 265 33.61 27.73 86.49
N LYS A 266 34.87 27.37 86.27
CA LYS A 266 36.01 27.86 87.07
C LYS A 266 36.23 29.37 86.90
N LEU A 267 36.21 29.87 85.67
CA LEU A 267 36.33 31.29 85.35
C LEU A 267 35.13 32.10 85.83
N LYS A 268 33.91 31.56 85.82
CA LYS A 268 32.75 32.22 86.43
C LYS A 268 32.90 32.31 87.94
N MET A 269 33.44 31.28 88.60
CA MET A 269 33.79 31.37 90.01
C MET A 269 34.85 32.44 90.25
N GLN A 270 35.93 32.45 89.45
CA GLN A 270 36.99 33.46 89.54
C GLN A 270 36.50 34.86 89.18
N LEU A 271 35.56 35.01 88.25
CA LEU A 271 34.94 36.27 87.86
C LEU A 271 33.94 36.73 88.93
N GLU A 272 33.27 35.83 89.64
CA GLU A 272 32.45 36.19 90.80
C GLU A 272 33.36 36.62 91.97
N GLU A 273 34.49 35.94 92.16
CA GLU A 273 35.56 36.33 93.09
C GLU A 273 36.22 37.67 92.70
N GLU A 274 36.41 37.93 91.41
CA GLU A 274 36.95 39.18 90.89
C GLU A 274 35.87 40.28 90.79
N ARG A 275 34.58 39.98 90.58
CA ARG A 275 33.47 40.96 90.71
C ARG A 275 33.34 41.46 92.14
N GLN A 276 33.66 40.61 93.11
CA GLN A 276 33.84 41.05 94.50
C GLN A 276 35.09 41.94 94.70
N LYS A 277 36.09 41.88 93.82
CA LYS A 277 37.34 42.68 93.89
C LYS A 277 37.39 43.89 92.95
N HIS A 278 36.62 43.90 91.86
CA HIS A 278 36.54 44.90 90.78
C HIS A 278 35.27 45.76 90.82
N LEU A 279 34.68 45.97 92.02
CA LEU A 279 34.02 47.26 92.34
C LEU A 279 35.05 48.41 92.48
N LYS A 280 36.34 48.12 92.30
CA LYS A 280 37.42 49.08 92.22
C LYS A 280 38.22 48.79 90.96
N ILE A 281 38.41 49.83 90.15
CA ILE A 281 39.35 49.90 89.02
C ILE A 281 38.74 49.42 87.70
N ASP A 282 38.36 50.44 86.94
CA ASP A 282 37.73 50.47 85.64
C ASP A 282 38.75 50.95 84.59
N SER A 283 38.45 50.68 83.32
CA SER A 283 38.88 51.45 82.14
C SER A 283 40.29 51.21 81.50
N VAL A 284 40.29 50.74 80.23
CA VAL A 284 40.68 51.52 79.00
C VAL A 284 41.73 50.96 77.98
N TYR A 285 41.30 50.98 76.68
CA TYR A 285 41.99 51.17 75.35
C TYR A 285 42.51 50.01 74.43
N THR A 286 41.78 49.83 73.31
CA THR A 286 42.08 49.86 71.84
C THR A 286 43.24 49.12 71.13
N GLU A 287 42.83 48.34 70.10
CA GLU A 287 43.04 48.52 68.63
C GLU A 287 44.42 48.29 67.95
N GLY A 288 44.38 47.66 66.76
CA GLY A 288 45.47 47.52 65.76
C GLY A 288 45.62 46.07 65.24
N GLU A 289 45.92 45.73 63.98
CA GLU A 289 46.36 46.46 62.79
C GLU A 289 46.28 45.54 61.53
N ARG A 290 46.30 46.20 60.36
CA ARG A 290 46.49 45.75 58.96
C ARG A 290 47.69 44.82 58.71
N MET A 291 47.69 44.13 57.55
CA MET A 291 48.76 43.99 56.50
C MET A 291 48.49 42.75 55.62
N GLU A 292 48.92 42.58 54.35
CA GLU A 292 49.75 43.34 53.43
C GLU A 292 49.62 42.82 51.97
N ASN A 293 50.11 43.63 51.05
CA ASN A 293 50.11 43.52 49.60
C ASN A 293 51.02 42.40 49.04
N GLY A 294 50.48 41.19 48.82
CA GLY A 294 51.19 40.11 48.10
C GLY A 294 50.34 39.24 47.17
N SER A 295 49.02 39.31 47.27
CA SER A 295 48.06 38.47 46.54
C SER A 295 47.73 38.94 45.11
N ASP A 296 48.22 40.12 44.71
CA ASP A 296 47.73 40.85 43.53
C ASP A 296 48.27 40.27 42.21
N LEU A 297 49.52 39.80 42.15
CA LEU A 297 50.11 39.30 40.90
C LEU A 297 49.54 37.94 40.46
N HIS A 298 49.35 37.00 41.40
CA HIS A 298 48.75 35.70 41.12
C HIS A 298 47.26 35.84 40.73
N PHE A 299 46.56 36.78 41.37
CA PHE A 299 45.18 37.13 41.01
C PHE A 299 45.11 37.70 39.59
N ILE A 300 46.06 38.54 39.17
CA ILE A 300 46.14 39.09 37.81
C ILE A 300 46.40 38.00 36.75
N GLU A 301 47.28 37.02 37.01
CA GLU A 301 47.51 35.90 36.08
C GLU A 301 46.28 35.00 35.95
N MET A 302 45.65 34.64 37.06
CA MET A 302 44.42 33.85 37.08
C MET A 302 43.28 34.57 36.34
N GLN A 303 43.19 35.90 36.50
CA GLN A 303 42.23 36.74 35.79
C GLN A 303 42.48 36.76 34.27
N ARG A 304 43.75 36.76 33.83
CA ARG A 304 44.11 36.69 32.41
C ARG A 304 43.77 35.35 31.79
N ASP A 305 44.04 34.24 32.48
CA ASP A 305 43.70 32.90 32.00
C ASP A 305 42.19 32.68 31.95
N ALA A 306 41.45 33.15 32.95
CA ALA A 306 39.99 33.16 32.93
C ALA A 306 39.46 33.96 31.73
N ASN A 307 40.03 35.15 31.45
CA ASN A 307 39.64 35.96 30.30
C ASN A 307 39.98 35.30 28.95
N ARG A 308 41.08 34.54 28.86
CA ARG A 308 41.45 33.76 27.67
C ARG A 308 40.42 32.65 27.42
N GLN A 309 40.07 31.89 28.45
CA GLN A 309 39.06 30.83 28.36
C GLN A 309 37.67 31.39 28.01
N ILE A 310 37.26 32.52 28.60
CA ILE A 310 36.02 33.22 28.26
C ILE A 310 36.00 33.56 26.76
N SER A 311 37.13 34.03 26.21
CA SER A 311 37.23 34.38 24.80
C SER A 311 37.11 33.15 23.88
N GLU A 312 37.75 32.03 24.25
CA GLU A 312 37.60 30.76 23.53
C GLU A 312 36.17 30.23 23.56
N TYR A 313 35.50 30.27 24.72
CA TYR A 313 34.10 29.83 24.83
C TYR A 313 33.14 30.74 24.07
N LYS A 314 33.36 32.07 24.07
CA LYS A 314 32.58 33.00 23.24
C LYS A 314 32.71 32.70 21.75
N PHE A 315 33.91 32.37 21.27
CA PHE A 315 34.11 32.00 19.87
C PHE A 315 33.40 30.68 19.53
N LYS A 316 33.53 29.66 20.38
CA LYS A 316 32.83 28.37 20.20
C LYS A 316 31.31 28.55 20.21
N LEU A 317 30.79 29.38 21.12
CA LEU A 317 29.36 29.71 21.20
C LEU A 317 28.89 30.37 19.90
N SER A 318 29.59 31.40 19.42
CA SER A 318 29.22 32.10 18.18
C SER A 318 29.23 31.17 16.97
N LYS A 319 30.20 30.22 16.90
CA LYS A 319 30.22 29.21 15.85
C LYS A 319 29.03 28.26 15.93
N ALA A 320 28.70 27.78 17.14
CA ALA A 320 27.54 26.91 17.35
C ALA A 320 26.22 27.61 17.02
N GLU A 321 26.09 28.91 17.36
CA GLU A 321 24.93 29.73 16.99
C GLU A 321 24.76 29.86 15.47
N GLN A 322 25.85 30.01 14.73
CA GLN A 322 25.82 30.07 13.27
C GLN A 322 25.43 28.72 12.65
N GLU A 323 25.95 27.61 13.18
CA GLU A 323 25.58 26.25 12.76
C GLU A 323 24.09 25.98 13.05
N MET A 324 23.61 26.40 14.21
CA MET A 324 22.19 26.28 14.60
C MET A 324 21.27 27.03 13.63
N ALA A 325 21.59 28.29 13.29
CA ALA A 325 20.81 29.06 12.31
C ALA A 325 20.76 28.39 10.93
N THR A 326 21.86 27.76 10.51
CA THR A 326 21.93 27.02 9.23
C THR A 326 21.05 25.76 9.27
N MET A 327 21.08 25.04 10.39
CA MET A 327 20.25 23.85 10.60
C MET A 327 18.76 24.20 10.65
N GLU A 328 18.38 25.30 11.30
CA GLU A 328 17.01 25.80 11.32
C GLU A 328 16.49 26.11 9.91
N GLN A 329 17.30 26.75 9.07
CA GLN A 329 16.91 27.02 7.68
C GLN A 329 16.71 25.72 6.88
N ASN A 330 17.54 24.71 7.12
CA ASN A 330 17.38 23.38 6.51
C ASN A 330 16.10 22.69 6.97
N VAL A 331 15.79 22.75 8.26
CA VAL A 331 14.54 22.20 8.84
C VAL A 331 13.34 22.86 8.17
N ASN A 332 13.29 24.20 8.11
CA ASN A 332 12.19 24.94 7.47
C ASN A 332 11.99 24.53 6.00
N ARG A 333 13.09 24.32 5.25
CA ARG A 333 13.02 23.85 3.85
C ARG A 333 12.46 22.44 3.75
N LEU A 334 12.91 21.54 4.62
CA LEU A 334 12.46 20.14 4.65
C LEU A 334 10.99 20.03 5.08
N GLU A 335 10.57 20.78 6.08
CA GLU A 335 9.15 20.87 6.49
C GLU A 335 8.26 21.33 5.33
N GLY A 336 8.71 22.34 4.57
CA GLY A 336 8.02 22.77 3.35
C GLY A 336 7.93 21.68 2.28
N GLN A 337 8.96 20.83 2.14
CA GLN A 337 8.92 19.68 1.23
C GLN A 337 7.94 18.61 1.70
N VAL A 338 7.97 18.26 2.99
CA VAL A 338 7.05 17.29 3.60
C VAL A 338 5.60 17.73 3.43
N SER A 339 5.30 19.00 3.68
CA SER A 339 3.95 19.55 3.50
C SER A 339 3.43 19.42 2.05
N ARG A 340 4.30 19.68 1.06
CA ARG A 340 3.97 19.50 -0.36
C ARG A 340 3.75 18.03 -0.73
N TYR A 341 4.63 17.14 -0.30
CA TYR A 341 4.48 15.71 -0.59
C TYR A 341 3.25 15.11 0.07
N LYS A 342 2.91 15.56 1.28
CA LYS A 342 1.66 15.17 1.94
C LYS A 342 0.45 15.58 1.12
N SER A 343 0.37 16.86 0.72
CA SER A 343 -0.73 17.36 -0.12
C SER A 343 -0.83 16.62 -1.46
N ALA A 344 0.29 16.28 -2.08
CA ALA A 344 0.33 15.52 -3.32
C ALA A 344 -0.17 14.08 -3.14
N SER A 345 0.23 13.43 -2.04
CA SER A 345 -0.24 12.09 -1.67
C SER A 345 -1.75 12.07 -1.41
N ASP A 346 -2.26 13.01 -0.60
CA ASP A 346 -3.69 13.12 -0.29
C ASP A 346 -4.52 13.38 -1.56
N ASN A 347 -3.97 14.11 -2.54
CA ASN A 347 -4.64 14.32 -3.83
C ASN A 347 -4.61 13.07 -4.73
N ALA A 348 -3.50 12.33 -4.73
CA ALA A 348 -3.39 11.08 -5.49
C ALA A 348 -4.37 10.02 -4.96
N GLU A 349 -4.51 9.90 -3.63
CA GLU A 349 -5.47 8.99 -2.99
C GLU A 349 -6.92 9.28 -3.42
N LYS A 350 -7.31 10.57 -3.44
CA LYS A 350 -8.64 10.98 -3.92
C LYS A 350 -8.89 10.59 -5.38
N VAL A 351 -7.91 10.83 -6.25
CA VAL A 351 -8.02 10.47 -7.68
C VAL A 351 -8.12 8.95 -7.85
N GLU A 352 -7.38 8.17 -7.05
CA GLU A 352 -7.47 6.71 -7.08
C GLU A 352 -8.87 6.21 -6.69
N ASP A 353 -9.47 6.79 -5.65
CA ASP A 353 -10.83 6.45 -5.22
C ASP A 353 -11.89 6.79 -6.28
N GLU A 354 -11.75 7.94 -6.96
CA GLU A 354 -12.60 8.32 -8.09
C GLU A 354 -12.48 7.31 -9.25
N LEU A 355 -11.26 6.94 -9.63
CA LEU A 355 -11.02 5.95 -10.68
C LEU A 355 -11.55 4.56 -10.31
N LYS A 356 -11.45 4.15 -9.04
CA LYS A 356 -12.07 2.90 -8.55
C LYS A 356 -13.59 2.94 -8.67
N ALA A 357 -14.21 4.08 -8.36
CA ALA A 357 -15.65 4.26 -8.51
C ALA A 357 -16.08 4.19 -10.00
N GLU A 358 -15.34 4.86 -10.88
CA GLU A 358 -15.57 4.81 -12.33
C GLU A 358 -15.39 3.41 -12.89
N LYS A 359 -14.32 2.69 -12.51
CA LYS A 359 -14.10 1.29 -12.91
C LYS A 359 -15.31 0.42 -12.55
N ARG A 360 -15.81 0.51 -11.32
CA ARG A 360 -17.00 -0.25 -10.89
C ARG A 360 -18.26 0.14 -11.64
N LYS A 361 -18.39 1.40 -12.06
CA LYS A 361 -19.52 1.88 -12.87
C LYS A 361 -19.44 1.30 -14.29
N LEU A 362 -18.30 1.43 -14.95
CA LEU A 362 -18.06 0.90 -16.29
C LEU A 362 -18.20 -0.63 -16.34
N GLN A 363 -17.75 -1.35 -15.31
CA GLN A 363 -17.96 -2.80 -15.21
C GLN A 363 -19.45 -3.19 -15.14
N ARG A 364 -20.27 -2.42 -14.43
CA ARG A 364 -21.73 -2.63 -14.38
C ARG A 364 -22.39 -2.33 -15.72
N GLU A 365 -21.99 -1.25 -16.36
CA GLU A 365 -22.46 -0.87 -17.71
C GLU A 365 -22.08 -1.93 -18.75
N LEU A 366 -20.85 -2.44 -18.71
CA LEU A 366 -20.38 -3.53 -19.57
C LEU A 366 -21.23 -4.78 -19.39
N ARG A 367 -21.47 -5.21 -18.14
CA ARG A 367 -22.33 -6.38 -17.85
C ARG A 367 -23.73 -6.19 -18.43
N THR A 368 -24.32 -5.02 -18.21
CA THR A 368 -25.66 -4.69 -18.73
C THR A 368 -25.70 -4.70 -20.27
N ALA A 369 -24.63 -4.25 -20.92
CA ALA A 369 -24.52 -4.27 -22.38
C ALA A 369 -24.36 -5.70 -22.92
N LEU A 370 -23.61 -6.57 -22.23
CA LEU A 370 -23.46 -7.98 -22.58
C LEU A 370 -24.79 -8.73 -22.46
N ASP A 371 -25.51 -8.57 -21.33
CA ASP A 371 -26.83 -9.18 -21.14
C ASP A 371 -27.79 -8.78 -22.29
N LYS A 372 -27.74 -7.52 -22.72
CA LYS A 372 -28.55 -7.03 -23.85
C LYS A 372 -28.12 -7.62 -25.21
N ILE A 373 -26.83 -7.87 -25.41
CA ILE A 373 -26.34 -8.55 -26.61
C ILE A 373 -26.88 -9.98 -26.65
N GLU A 374 -26.80 -10.71 -25.54
CA GLU A 374 -27.32 -12.08 -25.43
C GLU A 374 -28.82 -12.15 -25.73
N GLU A 375 -29.62 -11.23 -25.18
CA GLU A 375 -31.05 -11.10 -25.51
C GLU A 375 -31.29 -10.87 -27.02
N MET A 376 -30.51 -9.97 -27.62
CA MET A 376 -30.61 -9.67 -29.05
C MET A 376 -30.17 -10.84 -29.93
N GLU A 377 -29.15 -11.60 -29.51
CA GLU A 377 -28.71 -12.80 -30.20
C GLU A 377 -29.76 -13.92 -30.14
N MET A 378 -30.39 -14.13 -28.98
CA MET A 378 -31.51 -15.06 -28.84
C MET A 378 -32.67 -14.68 -29.76
N THR A 379 -33.11 -13.42 -29.75
CA THR A 379 -34.21 -12.96 -30.62
C THR A 379 -33.85 -13.09 -32.11
N ASN A 380 -32.63 -12.76 -32.49
CA ASN A 380 -32.16 -12.93 -33.86
C ASN A 380 -32.13 -14.40 -34.28
N ASN A 381 -31.66 -15.30 -33.42
CA ASN A 381 -31.70 -16.75 -33.65
C ASN A 381 -33.13 -17.27 -33.87
N HIS A 382 -34.10 -16.78 -33.10
CA HIS A 382 -35.52 -17.11 -33.32
C HIS A 382 -36.03 -16.62 -34.68
N LEU A 383 -35.68 -15.40 -35.08
CA LEU A 383 -36.06 -14.83 -36.38
C LEU A 383 -35.42 -15.59 -37.54
N VAL A 384 -34.15 -15.95 -37.44
CA VAL A 384 -33.43 -16.76 -38.44
C VAL A 384 -34.13 -18.10 -38.64
N LYS A 385 -34.41 -18.84 -37.56
CA LYS A 385 -35.15 -20.12 -37.63
C LYS A 385 -36.52 -19.96 -38.28
N ARG A 386 -37.23 -18.86 -38.00
CA ARG A 386 -38.53 -18.58 -38.62
C ARG A 386 -38.40 -18.28 -40.13
N LEU A 387 -37.38 -17.53 -40.52
CA LEU A 387 -37.08 -17.25 -41.93
C LEU A 387 -36.70 -18.53 -42.70
N GLU A 388 -35.91 -19.41 -42.11
CA GLU A 388 -35.55 -20.70 -42.71
C GLU A 388 -36.78 -21.58 -42.97
N LYS A 389 -37.70 -21.66 -42.00
CA LYS A 389 -38.98 -22.36 -42.19
C LYS A 389 -39.79 -21.77 -43.35
N MET A 390 -39.89 -20.45 -43.44
CA MET A 390 -40.59 -19.78 -44.54
C MET A 390 -39.94 -20.06 -45.90
N LYS A 391 -38.60 -20.05 -45.96
CA LYS A 391 -37.85 -20.41 -47.18
C LYS A 391 -38.08 -21.87 -47.58
N ALA A 392 -38.03 -22.80 -46.63
CA ALA A 392 -38.29 -24.21 -46.88
C ALA A 392 -39.72 -24.43 -47.41
N ASN A 393 -40.73 -23.80 -46.80
CA ASN A 393 -42.11 -23.86 -47.28
C ASN A 393 -42.27 -23.31 -48.70
N ARG A 394 -41.63 -22.17 -49.00
CA ARG A 394 -41.62 -21.60 -50.35
C ARG A 394 -41.00 -22.56 -51.37
N ASN A 395 -39.87 -23.17 -51.05
CA ASN A 395 -39.19 -24.11 -51.94
C ASN A 395 -40.04 -25.36 -52.18
N ALA A 396 -40.71 -25.89 -51.14
CA ALA A 396 -41.61 -27.03 -51.27
C ALA A 396 -42.84 -26.73 -52.15
N LEU A 397 -43.40 -25.51 -52.06
CA LEU A 397 -44.48 -25.06 -52.94
C LEU A 397 -44.01 -24.93 -54.40
N LEU A 398 -42.79 -24.41 -54.61
CA LEU A 398 -42.21 -24.29 -55.96
C LEU A 398 -41.90 -25.66 -56.59
N SER A 399 -41.58 -26.69 -55.80
CA SER A 399 -41.34 -28.04 -56.33
C SER A 399 -42.61 -28.82 -56.67
N GLN A 400 -43.79 -28.30 -56.33
CA GLN A 400 -45.09 -28.93 -56.63
C GLN A 400 -45.78 -28.30 -57.87
N GLN A 401 -45.22 -27.23 -58.43
CA GLN A 401 -45.60 -26.66 -59.73
C GLN A 401 -44.67 -27.19 -60.81
#